data_AF-A0A0M9G288-F1
#
_entry.id   AF-A0A0M9G288-F1
#
_cell.length_a   1.000
_cell.length_b   1.000
_cell.length_c   1.000
_cell.angle_alpha   90.00
_cell.angle_beta   90.00
_cell.angle_gamma   90.00
#
_symmetry.space_group_name_H-M   'P 1'
#
loop_
_entity.id
_entity.type
_entity.pdbx_description
1 polymer ?
#
loop_
_entity_poly.entity_id
_entity_poly.type
_entity_poly.pdbx_seq_one_letter_code
_entity_poly.pdbx_strand_id
1 'polypeptide(L)'
;MAFLLLCDVFAYGDDAETLACNAVPVLILHTQPPTHPHAHAPPTRIALCSSTIDTNLFFAQFPHFTNGGLADLVVVTSTRVPLIKFTFHAVHVDLLFASVDLAEPPSNDDLLRDDFLFRVSENSRATVNGIRTILEIYRRLRLPQEDYACVLRAVKYWATRRQVYGNLYTFPNGVCLAIMVARASQLCPVQDPSALLKFFFALYVRWLSRSTPTAPITIVMAEDTTTAMTAVPGMTRAWDATRDAADLLPILNPARPTVNAAHTVGRSGLQLFYAELRRAHRLLQDHSATADAPPYRQLWQPYNVLQEYRYFVSVHIACVHASSTACESLLNVWKGFIESKLRIFLYALECVAEVRPFPQSVVDKPSDEIVGGGVTLRRASRAFFFGVRRGNSELQQSCFAEAFKEFRYAVAEGTTPPYGFERDEHSMLGPWFSFFAKEQTAAPGTALHALQAACAEAVSGAF
;
A
#
# COMPACT_ATOMS: atom_id res chain seq x y z
N MET A 1 22.83 -10.69 29.54
CA MET A 1 22.37 -12.09 29.49
C MET A 1 20.91 -12.13 29.95
N ALA A 2 19.96 -11.82 29.06
CA ALA A 2 18.52 -11.98 29.23
C ALA A 2 17.84 -11.44 27.98
N PHE A 3 17.43 -12.31 27.04
CA PHE A 3 16.40 -12.12 26.00
C PHE A 3 16.35 -13.47 25.25
N LEU A 4 15.83 -14.50 25.92
CA LEU A 4 15.52 -15.80 25.32
C LEU A 4 14.00 -15.91 25.31
N LEU A 5 13.47 -16.43 24.20
CA LEU A 5 12.06 -16.67 23.86
C LEU A 5 11.32 -15.48 23.21
N LEU A 6 11.72 -15.17 21.96
CA LEU A 6 10.79 -14.68 20.93
C LEU A 6 10.40 -15.81 19.95
N CYS A 7 10.93 -17.03 20.14
CA CYS A 7 10.74 -18.15 19.22
C CYS A 7 9.40 -18.87 19.38
N ASP A 8 8.72 -18.75 20.53
CA ASP A 8 7.43 -19.42 20.78
C ASP A 8 6.21 -18.56 20.40
N VAL A 9 6.38 -17.27 20.04
CA VAL A 9 5.27 -16.35 19.66
C VAL A 9 4.58 -16.74 18.33
N PHE A 10 5.09 -17.73 17.62
CA PHE A 10 4.66 -18.07 16.27
C PHE A 10 3.79 -19.32 16.20
N ALA A 11 3.33 -19.85 17.34
CA ALA A 11 2.29 -20.86 17.38
C ALA A 11 0.94 -20.23 16.98
N TYR A 12 0.26 -20.85 16.02
CA TYR A 12 -1.08 -20.47 15.58
C TYR A 12 -2.06 -20.48 16.76
N GLY A 13 -2.54 -19.31 17.19
CA GLY A 13 -3.55 -19.16 18.25
C GLY A 13 -4.21 -17.79 18.19
N ASP A 14 -5.53 -17.74 18.39
CA ASP A 14 -6.39 -16.55 18.25
C ASP A 14 -6.38 -15.61 19.49
N ASP A 15 -5.42 -15.77 20.41
CA ASP A 15 -5.37 -15.02 21.67
C ASP A 15 -4.06 -14.22 21.82
N ALA A 16 -4.15 -13.05 22.46
CA ALA A 16 -3.00 -12.23 22.80
C ALA A 16 -2.09 -12.97 23.79
N GLU A 17 -1.09 -13.69 23.30
CA GLU A 17 -0.14 -14.39 24.16
C GLU A 17 0.85 -13.40 24.80
N THR A 18 0.90 -13.43 26.14
CA THR A 18 1.85 -12.66 26.95
C THR A 18 3.11 -13.50 27.14
N LEU A 19 4.24 -13.09 26.56
CA LEU A 19 5.52 -13.73 26.81
C LEU A 19 6.28 -12.98 27.91
N ALA A 20 6.44 -13.65 29.06
CA ALA A 20 7.30 -13.21 30.14
C ALA A 20 8.76 -13.45 29.75
N CYS A 21 9.36 -12.51 29.04
CA CYS A 21 10.82 -12.42 28.93
C CYS A 21 11.33 -11.85 30.26
N ASN A 22 12.17 -12.59 30.99
CA ASN A 22 12.61 -12.32 32.37
C ASN A 22 13.40 -11.01 32.64
N ALA A 23 13.18 -9.95 31.85
CA ALA A 23 13.58 -8.59 32.21
C ALA A 23 12.74 -7.49 31.53
N VAL A 24 11.94 -7.78 30.50
CA VAL A 24 11.06 -6.80 29.83
C VAL A 24 9.82 -7.50 29.27
N PRO A 25 8.59 -7.12 29.70
CA PRO A 25 7.38 -7.63 29.06
C PRO A 25 7.32 -7.12 27.63
N VAL A 26 7.23 -8.05 26.66
CA VAL A 26 6.98 -7.73 25.25
C VAL A 26 5.61 -8.30 24.91
N LEU A 27 4.66 -7.44 24.59
CA LEU A 27 3.36 -7.85 24.05
C LEU A 27 3.39 -7.73 22.53
N ILE A 28 3.03 -8.79 21.82
CA ILE A 28 2.91 -8.75 20.36
C ILE A 28 1.45 -8.57 19.97
N LEU A 29 1.10 -7.38 19.48
CA LEU A 29 -0.22 -7.12 18.94
C LEU A 29 -0.31 -7.56 17.47
N HIS A 30 -1.42 -8.23 17.18
CA HIS A 30 -1.78 -8.68 15.85
C HIS A 30 -2.57 -7.58 15.13
N THR A 31 -2.04 -7.07 14.02
CA THR A 31 -2.72 -6.01 13.25
C THR A 31 -3.66 -6.55 12.17
N GLN A 32 -3.65 -7.86 11.92
CA GLN A 32 -4.59 -8.53 11.02
C GLN A 32 -4.93 -9.91 11.59
N PRO A 33 -6.19 -10.38 11.47
CA PRO A 33 -6.52 -11.78 11.74
C PRO A 33 -5.71 -12.68 10.79
N PRO A 34 -5.37 -13.92 11.20
CA PRO A 34 -4.59 -14.84 10.37
C PRO A 34 -5.30 -15.03 9.02
N THR A 35 -4.66 -14.58 7.95
CA THR A 35 -5.22 -14.67 6.61
C THR A 35 -4.97 -16.04 6.00
N HIS A 36 -5.95 -16.52 5.23
CA HIS A 36 -5.79 -17.62 4.27
C HIS A 36 -4.49 -17.48 3.43
N PRO A 37 -3.88 -18.58 2.96
CA PRO A 37 -2.59 -18.63 2.23
C PRO A 37 -2.46 -17.77 0.96
N HIS A 38 -3.50 -17.03 0.55
CA HIS A 38 -3.50 -16.16 -0.64
C HIS A 38 -3.53 -14.66 -0.32
N ALA A 39 -3.29 -14.25 0.94
CA ALA A 39 -3.17 -12.83 1.25
C ALA A 39 -1.82 -12.26 0.77
N HIS A 40 -1.88 -11.27 -0.12
CA HIS A 40 -0.72 -10.64 -0.74
C HIS A 40 0.13 -9.73 0.18
N ALA A 41 -0.14 -9.67 1.48
CA ALA A 41 0.61 -8.82 2.42
C ALA A 41 1.06 -9.63 3.65
N PRO A 42 2.32 -9.48 4.09
CA PRO A 42 2.82 -10.17 5.27
C PRO A 42 2.04 -9.77 6.53
N PRO A 43 1.79 -10.69 7.48
CA PRO A 43 1.30 -10.33 8.80
C PRO A 43 2.17 -9.24 9.45
N THR A 44 1.58 -8.07 9.69
CA THR A 44 2.23 -7.01 10.47
C THR A 44 1.96 -7.23 11.96
N ARG A 45 3.01 -7.12 12.77
CA ARG A 45 3.01 -7.30 14.23
C ARG A 45 3.57 -6.05 14.89
N ILE A 46 3.09 -5.72 16.09
CA ILE A 46 3.64 -4.60 16.88
C ILE A 46 4.17 -5.16 18.19
N ALA A 47 5.47 -5.03 18.44
CA ALA A 47 6.06 -5.24 19.75
C ALA A 47 5.81 -4.01 20.63
N LEU A 48 4.97 -4.16 21.65
CA LEU A 48 4.86 -3.21 22.74
C LEU A 48 5.85 -3.59 23.84
N CYS A 49 6.80 -2.71 24.11
CA CYS A 49 7.83 -2.90 25.12
C CYS A 49 7.73 -1.83 26.21
N SER A 50 8.33 -2.12 27.38
CA SER A 50 8.47 -1.14 28.47
C SER A 50 9.10 0.18 28.02
N SER A 51 8.76 1.26 28.73
CA SER A 51 9.32 2.61 28.58
C SER A 51 10.85 2.67 28.74
N THR A 52 11.48 1.63 29.28
CA THR A 52 12.93 1.49 29.39
C THR A 52 13.63 1.13 28.07
N ILE A 53 12.91 0.61 27.08
CA ILE A 53 13.44 0.33 25.74
C ILE A 53 13.05 1.47 24.81
N ASP A 54 14.03 2.13 24.20
CA ASP A 54 13.78 3.11 23.15
C ASP A 54 13.86 2.49 21.74
N THR A 55 13.43 3.27 20.74
CA THR A 55 13.41 2.87 19.33
C THR A 55 14.79 2.47 18.83
N ASN A 56 15.83 3.25 19.12
CA ASN A 56 17.18 2.99 18.61
C ASN A 56 17.74 1.69 19.18
N LEU A 57 17.57 1.48 20.48
CA LEU A 57 17.99 0.27 21.18
C LEU A 57 17.29 -0.96 20.60
N PHE A 58 15.97 -0.90 20.41
CA PHE A 58 15.21 -2.02 19.86
C PHE A 58 15.73 -2.43 18.46
N PHE A 59 15.80 -1.49 17.51
CA PHE A 59 16.20 -1.81 16.14
C PHE A 59 17.69 -2.17 16.02
N ALA A 60 18.55 -1.69 16.91
CA ALA A 60 19.96 -2.08 16.96
C ALA A 60 20.15 -3.48 17.55
N GLN A 61 19.43 -3.83 18.62
CA GLN A 61 19.68 -5.05 19.38
C GLN A 61 18.85 -6.25 18.90
N PHE A 62 17.63 -6.04 18.39
CA PHE A 62 16.74 -7.13 17.97
C PHE A 62 17.42 -8.15 17.04
N PRO A 63 18.15 -7.77 15.97
CA PRO A 63 18.79 -8.74 15.07
C PRO A 63 19.77 -9.67 15.80
N HIS A 64 20.49 -9.15 16.80
CA HIS A 64 21.50 -9.90 17.56
C HIS A 64 20.87 -10.98 18.46
N PHE A 65 19.62 -10.81 18.89
CA PHE A 65 18.92 -11.78 19.73
C PHE A 65 18.28 -12.93 18.95
N THR A 66 18.18 -12.82 17.64
CA THR A 66 17.55 -13.86 16.82
C THR A 66 18.39 -15.12 16.68
N ASN A 67 19.68 -15.08 17.04
CA ASN A 67 20.65 -16.18 16.88
C ASN A 67 20.62 -16.83 15.49
N GLY A 68 20.26 -16.08 14.44
CA GLY A 68 20.13 -16.59 13.07
C GLY A 68 18.86 -17.40 12.80
N GLY A 69 17.89 -17.44 13.72
CA GLY A 69 16.61 -18.13 13.55
C GLY A 69 15.62 -17.45 12.61
N LEU A 70 15.92 -16.24 12.14
CA LEU A 70 15.11 -15.48 11.19
C LEU A 70 15.83 -15.40 9.84
N ALA A 71 15.15 -15.76 8.75
CA ALA A 71 15.64 -15.59 7.40
C ALA A 71 15.30 -14.19 6.86
N ASP A 72 16.04 -13.71 5.86
CA ASP A 72 15.77 -12.44 5.14
C ASP A 72 15.58 -11.22 6.05
N LEU A 73 16.30 -11.15 7.17
CA LEU A 73 16.14 -10.06 8.14
C LEU A 73 16.64 -8.74 7.56
N VAL A 74 15.75 -7.76 7.49
CA VAL A 74 16.04 -6.39 7.03
C VAL A 74 15.49 -5.37 8.02
N VAL A 75 16.37 -4.51 8.54
CA VAL A 75 15.99 -3.41 9.44
C VAL A 75 15.77 -2.13 8.63
N VAL A 76 14.61 -1.50 8.79
CA VAL A 76 14.22 -0.27 8.08
C VAL A 76 13.89 0.83 9.09
N THR A 77 14.83 1.72 9.35
CA THR A 77 14.69 2.82 10.32
C THR A 77 14.44 4.20 9.69
N SER A 78 14.75 4.38 8.41
CA SER A 78 14.61 5.66 7.68
C SER A 78 13.18 5.96 7.21
N THR A 79 12.18 5.57 8.00
CA THR A 79 10.77 5.78 7.68
C THR A 79 10.01 6.31 8.89
N ARG A 80 8.83 6.89 8.64
CA ARG A 80 7.98 7.43 9.71
C ARG A 80 7.57 6.37 10.75
N VAL A 81 7.43 5.12 10.33
CA VAL A 81 7.12 4.00 11.22
C VAL A 81 8.18 2.92 10.96
N PRO A 82 9.31 2.95 11.70
CA PRO A 82 10.37 1.96 11.58
C PRO A 82 9.87 0.53 11.74
N LEU A 83 10.49 -0.40 11.03
CA LEU A 83 10.09 -1.82 11.04
C LEU A 83 11.27 -2.75 10.75
N ILE A 84 11.16 -4.00 11.19
CA ILE A 84 12.04 -5.11 10.83
C ILE A 84 11.23 -6.09 9.98
N LYS A 85 11.73 -6.39 8.79
CA LYS A 85 11.18 -7.44 7.93
C LYS A 85 11.98 -8.71 8.13
N PHE A 86 11.31 -9.86 8.18
CA PHE A 86 11.99 -11.15 8.18
C PHE A 86 11.05 -12.26 7.71
N THR A 87 11.62 -13.42 7.44
CA THR A 87 10.91 -14.67 7.15
C THR A 87 11.07 -15.61 8.33
N PHE A 88 9.95 -16.07 8.89
CA PHE A 88 9.91 -17.06 9.97
C PHE A 88 8.97 -18.21 9.59
N HIS A 89 9.48 -19.45 9.58
CA HIS A 89 8.75 -20.63 9.10
C HIS A 89 8.00 -20.41 7.77
N ALA A 90 8.69 -19.83 6.78
CA ALA A 90 8.15 -19.48 5.46
C ALA A 90 7.04 -18.41 5.46
N VAL A 91 6.82 -17.72 6.57
CA VAL A 91 5.91 -16.56 6.67
C VAL A 91 6.74 -15.29 6.72
N HIS A 92 6.49 -14.38 5.79
CA HIS A 92 7.05 -13.03 5.84
C HIS A 92 6.34 -12.22 6.93
N VAL A 93 7.10 -11.55 7.79
CA VAL A 93 6.59 -10.77 8.93
C VAL A 93 7.17 -9.36 8.88
N ASP A 94 6.30 -8.37 9.06
CA ASP A 94 6.70 -6.98 9.31
C ASP A 94 6.52 -6.71 10.82
N LEU A 95 7.62 -6.54 11.54
CA LEU A 95 7.63 -6.24 12.98
C LEU A 95 7.87 -4.77 13.23
N LEU A 96 6.87 -4.12 13.81
CA LEU A 96 6.90 -2.74 14.27
C LEU A 96 7.20 -2.69 15.78
N PHE A 97 7.61 -1.52 16.26
CA PHE A 97 7.94 -1.31 17.66
C PHE A 97 7.22 -0.08 18.24
N ALA A 98 6.72 -0.23 19.47
CA ALA A 98 6.34 0.89 20.31
C ALA A 98 6.79 0.70 21.76
N SER A 99 7.31 1.78 22.34
CA SER A 99 7.71 1.86 23.74
C SER A 99 6.57 2.49 24.53
N VAL A 100 6.07 1.78 25.54
CA VAL A 100 4.84 2.12 26.26
C VAL A 100 5.08 2.06 27.76
N ASP A 101 4.62 3.09 28.47
CA ASP A 101 4.65 3.18 29.93
C ASP A 101 3.44 2.47 30.55
N LEU A 102 3.51 1.14 30.60
CA LEU A 102 2.49 0.28 31.22
C LEU A 102 3.13 -0.85 32.02
N ALA A 103 2.51 -1.15 33.16
CA ALA A 103 2.88 -2.30 34.00
C ALA A 103 2.37 -3.63 33.42
N GLU A 104 1.26 -3.59 32.66
CA GLU A 104 0.57 -4.74 32.08
C GLU A 104 0.23 -4.48 30.60
N PRO A 105 0.08 -5.54 29.78
CA PRO A 105 -0.45 -5.46 28.42
C PRO A 105 -1.75 -4.60 28.33
N PRO A 106 -1.85 -3.62 27.40
CA PRO A 106 -3.09 -2.87 27.25
C PRO A 106 -4.22 -3.74 26.69
N SER A 107 -5.43 -3.57 27.24
CA SER A 107 -6.64 -4.12 26.63
C SER A 107 -7.01 -3.39 25.33
N ASN A 108 -7.93 -3.95 24.56
CA ASN A 108 -8.48 -3.26 23.38
C ASN A 108 -9.12 -1.91 23.76
N ASP A 109 -9.78 -1.83 24.93
CA ASP A 109 -10.38 -0.58 25.42
C ASP A 109 -9.31 0.44 25.79
N ASP A 110 -8.19 0.02 26.36
CA ASP A 110 -7.05 0.91 26.64
C ASP A 110 -6.50 1.51 25.35
N LEU A 111 -6.27 0.68 24.32
CA LEU A 111 -5.78 1.14 23.01
C LEU A 111 -6.71 2.17 22.37
N LEU A 112 -8.02 2.05 22.57
CA LEU A 112 -9.02 2.95 21.99
C LEU A 112 -9.06 4.33 22.63
N ARG A 113 -8.63 4.47 23.89
CA ARG A 113 -8.61 5.77 24.57
C ARG A 113 -7.54 6.69 23.97
N ASP A 114 -7.80 7.99 23.92
CA ASP A 114 -6.83 8.94 23.37
C ASP A 114 -5.67 9.24 24.31
N ASP A 115 -5.92 9.12 25.62
CA ASP A 115 -4.88 9.31 26.62
C ASP A 115 -3.82 8.20 26.60
N PHE A 116 -4.12 7.05 25.98
CA PHE A 116 -3.15 6.00 25.69
C PHE A 116 -1.96 6.51 24.88
N LEU A 117 -2.17 7.46 23.95
CA LEU A 117 -1.05 8.01 23.16
C LEU A 117 0.00 8.72 24.00
N PHE A 118 -0.40 9.29 25.15
CA PHE A 118 0.54 9.94 26.07
C PHE A 118 1.35 8.92 26.88
N ARG A 119 0.92 7.65 26.93
CA ARG A 119 1.69 6.53 27.49
C ARG A 119 2.68 5.93 26.50
N VAL A 120 2.59 6.27 25.22
CA VAL A 120 3.53 5.81 24.18
C VAL A 120 4.62 6.84 23.98
N SER A 121 5.86 6.38 23.86
CA SER A 121 7.01 7.23 23.58
C SER A 121 6.82 8.00 22.27
N GLU A 122 7.22 9.27 22.24
CA GLU A 122 6.92 10.18 21.14
C GLU A 122 7.35 9.63 19.77
N ASN A 123 8.55 9.05 19.68
CA ASN A 123 9.12 8.51 18.45
C ASN A 123 8.40 7.26 17.93
N SER A 124 7.60 6.59 18.78
CA SER A 124 6.89 5.37 18.41
C SER A 124 5.37 5.47 18.46
N ARG A 125 4.83 6.65 18.79
CA ARG A 125 3.38 6.95 18.82
C ARG A 125 2.68 6.61 17.51
N ALA A 126 3.29 6.91 16.37
CA ALA A 126 2.70 6.63 15.06
C ALA A 126 2.48 5.12 14.81
N THR A 127 3.30 4.25 15.42
CA THR A 127 3.21 2.79 15.28
C THR A 127 1.86 2.25 15.76
N VAL A 128 1.38 2.70 16.91
CA VAL A 128 0.15 2.18 17.52
C VAL A 128 -1.12 2.66 16.80
N ASN A 129 -1.03 3.69 15.96
CA ASN A 129 -2.23 4.23 15.29
C ASN A 129 -2.86 3.21 14.32
N GLY A 130 -2.06 2.30 13.75
CA GLY A 130 -2.55 1.22 12.88
C GLY A 130 -3.56 0.31 13.59
N ILE A 131 -3.20 -0.22 14.77
CA ILE A 131 -4.11 -1.09 15.54
C ILE A 131 -5.32 -0.32 16.07
N ARG A 132 -5.11 0.92 16.54
CA ARG A 132 -6.21 1.80 16.98
C ARG A 132 -7.23 2.04 15.87
N THR A 133 -6.76 2.24 14.64
CA THR A 133 -7.62 2.39 13.45
C THR A 133 -8.54 1.18 13.26
N ILE A 134 -7.98 -0.03 13.37
CA ILE A 134 -8.73 -1.28 13.18
C ILE A 134 -9.77 -1.46 14.28
N LEU A 135 -9.38 -1.27 15.54
CA LEU A 135 -10.29 -1.36 16.68
C LEU A 135 -11.43 -0.33 16.57
N GLU A 136 -11.11 0.89 16.15
CA GLU A 136 -12.10 1.95 15.94
C GLU A 136 -13.08 1.64 14.79
N ILE A 137 -12.62 0.94 13.73
CA ILE A 137 -13.50 0.42 12.69
C ILE A 137 -14.44 -0.63 13.28
N TYR A 138 -13.90 -1.64 13.95
CA TYR A 138 -14.68 -2.76 14.50
C TYR A 138 -15.72 -2.31 15.53
N ARG A 139 -15.37 -1.38 16.42
CA ARG A 139 -16.29 -0.80 17.40
C ARG A 139 -17.49 -0.09 16.76
N ARG A 140 -17.38 0.36 15.52
CA ARG A 140 -18.38 1.18 14.81
C ARG A 140 -19.14 0.45 13.71
N LEU A 141 -18.90 -0.84 13.54
CA LEU A 141 -19.61 -1.67 12.60
C LEU A 141 -21.08 -1.85 13.01
N ARG A 142 -21.97 -1.98 12.02
CA ARG A 142 -23.38 -2.33 12.23
C ARG A 142 -23.71 -3.80 11.92
N LEU A 143 -22.74 -4.54 11.41
CA LEU A 143 -22.80 -5.94 11.02
C LEU A 143 -21.74 -6.74 11.79
N PRO A 144 -21.90 -8.08 11.90
CA PRO A 144 -20.87 -8.96 12.40
C PRO A 144 -19.52 -8.75 11.69
N GLN A 145 -18.41 -8.91 12.42
CA GLN A 145 -17.07 -8.68 11.86
C GLN A 145 -16.77 -9.58 10.66
N GLU A 146 -17.25 -10.82 10.66
CA GLU A 146 -17.07 -11.78 9.57
C GLU A 146 -17.74 -11.31 8.28
N ASP A 147 -18.97 -10.81 8.38
CA ASP A 147 -19.75 -10.27 7.27
C ASP A 147 -19.09 -9.01 6.68
N TYR A 148 -18.62 -8.11 7.56
CA TYR A 148 -17.83 -6.96 7.16
C TYR A 148 -16.54 -7.39 6.43
N ALA A 149 -15.82 -8.36 6.98
CA ALA A 149 -14.59 -8.86 6.38
C ALA A 149 -14.86 -9.51 5.02
N CYS A 150 -15.99 -10.21 4.86
CA CYS A 150 -16.44 -10.77 3.60
C CYS A 150 -16.62 -9.69 2.53
N VAL A 151 -17.36 -8.62 2.84
CA VAL A 151 -17.56 -7.49 1.91
C VAL A 151 -16.25 -6.76 1.63
N LEU A 152 -15.41 -6.51 2.63
CA LEU A 152 -14.12 -5.87 2.45
C LEU A 152 -13.19 -6.70 1.54
N ARG A 153 -13.17 -8.03 1.69
CA ARG A 153 -12.43 -8.92 0.77
C ARG A 153 -12.96 -8.81 -0.66
N ALA A 154 -14.28 -8.82 -0.85
CA ALA A 154 -14.91 -8.68 -2.16
C ALA A 154 -14.57 -7.34 -2.84
N VAL A 155 -14.58 -6.24 -2.08
CA VAL A 155 -14.23 -4.89 -2.56
C VAL A 155 -12.73 -4.79 -2.86
N LYS A 156 -11.85 -5.29 -1.99
CA LYS A 156 -10.40 -5.33 -2.26
C LYS A 156 -10.09 -6.16 -3.50
N TYR A 157 -10.70 -7.34 -3.63
CA TYR A 157 -10.54 -8.18 -4.80
C TYR A 157 -11.00 -7.48 -6.08
N TRP A 158 -12.15 -6.81 -6.06
CA TRP A 158 -12.59 -5.94 -7.16
C TRP A 158 -11.56 -4.86 -7.49
N ALA A 159 -11.11 -4.07 -6.51
CA ALA A 159 -10.19 -2.97 -6.75
C ALA A 159 -8.84 -3.47 -7.33
N THR A 160 -8.33 -4.60 -6.85
CA THR A 160 -7.13 -5.26 -7.38
C THR A 160 -7.35 -5.75 -8.81
N ARG A 161 -8.42 -6.51 -9.08
CA ARG A 161 -8.72 -7.04 -10.42
C ARG A 161 -8.94 -5.94 -11.44
N ARG A 162 -9.48 -4.81 -11.00
CA ARG A 162 -9.70 -3.62 -11.83
C ARG A 162 -8.51 -2.66 -11.86
N GLN A 163 -7.40 -2.99 -11.20
CA GLN A 163 -6.18 -2.18 -11.16
C GLN A 163 -6.44 -0.73 -10.69
N VAL A 164 -7.27 -0.57 -9.66
CA VAL A 164 -7.61 0.72 -9.02
C VAL A 164 -7.39 0.66 -7.51
N TYR A 165 -6.30 0.00 -7.09
CA TYR A 165 -5.95 -0.26 -5.69
C TYR A 165 -4.48 0.09 -5.41
N GLY A 166 -4.22 0.79 -4.31
CA GLY A 166 -2.87 0.97 -3.75
C GLY A 166 -2.32 2.40 -3.80
N ASN A 167 -1.74 2.82 -2.66
CA ASN A 167 -1.20 4.18 -2.46
C ASN A 167 -0.01 4.53 -3.37
N LEU A 168 0.80 3.53 -3.74
CA LEU A 168 1.92 3.72 -4.66
C LEU A 168 1.44 4.29 -6.00
N TYR A 169 0.28 3.81 -6.45
CA TYR A 169 -0.30 4.09 -7.75
C TYR A 169 -1.40 5.15 -7.70
N THR A 170 -1.42 5.96 -6.65
CA THR A 170 -2.37 7.08 -6.47
C THR A 170 -3.85 6.66 -6.40
N PHE A 171 -4.12 5.43 -5.94
CA PHE A 171 -5.45 4.89 -5.70
C PHE A 171 -5.73 4.70 -4.19
N PRO A 172 -7.01 4.53 -3.79
CA PRO A 172 -7.35 4.10 -2.44
C PRO A 172 -6.66 2.78 -2.06
N ASN A 173 -6.10 2.70 -0.85
CA ASN A 173 -5.51 1.47 -0.29
C ASN A 173 -6.49 0.68 0.59
N GLY A 174 -5.99 -0.38 1.23
CA GLY A 174 -6.78 -1.25 2.10
C GLY A 174 -7.48 -0.52 3.25
N VAL A 175 -6.82 0.44 3.90
CA VAL A 175 -7.43 1.23 5.00
C VAL A 175 -8.53 2.13 4.47
N CYS A 176 -8.32 2.75 3.30
CA CYS A 176 -9.36 3.56 2.64
C CYS A 176 -10.61 2.72 2.37
N LEU A 177 -10.44 1.56 1.72
CA LEU A 177 -11.55 0.67 1.40
C LEU A 177 -12.23 0.11 2.67
N ALA A 178 -11.48 -0.17 3.73
CA ALA A 178 -12.01 -0.59 5.02
C ALA A 178 -12.95 0.46 5.63
N ILE A 179 -12.49 1.71 5.72
CA ILE A 179 -13.30 2.83 6.21
C ILE A 179 -14.53 3.04 5.32
N MET A 180 -14.37 2.92 4.00
CA MET A 180 -15.49 3.05 3.06
C MET A 180 -16.54 1.95 3.23
N VAL A 181 -16.14 0.69 3.38
CA VAL A 181 -17.09 -0.42 3.66
C VAL A 181 -17.76 -0.24 5.02
N ALA A 182 -17.00 0.17 6.05
CA ALA A 182 -17.55 0.45 7.36
C ALA A 182 -18.59 1.58 7.31
N ARG A 183 -18.31 2.66 6.57
CA ARG A 183 -19.28 3.74 6.35
C ARG A 183 -20.51 3.27 5.57
N ALA A 184 -20.33 2.47 4.53
CA ALA A 184 -21.45 1.86 3.82
C ALA A 184 -22.31 1.03 4.77
N SER A 185 -21.70 0.28 5.70
CA SER A 185 -22.43 -0.54 6.67
C SER A 185 -23.26 0.28 7.67
N GLN A 186 -22.77 1.47 8.05
CA GLN A 186 -23.52 2.39 8.92
C GLN A 186 -24.77 2.98 8.26
N LEU A 187 -24.76 3.08 6.93
CA LEU A 187 -25.82 3.71 6.15
C LEU A 187 -26.74 2.70 5.44
N CYS A 188 -26.31 1.44 5.32
CA CYS A 188 -27.08 0.40 4.66
C CYS A 188 -28.25 -0.01 5.57
N PRO A 189 -29.51 0.04 5.10
CA PRO A 189 -30.67 -0.35 5.90
C PRO A 189 -30.75 -1.87 6.11
N VAL A 190 -30.04 -2.65 5.28
CA VAL A 190 -30.07 -4.11 5.29
C VAL A 190 -28.73 -4.64 5.81
N GLN A 191 -28.76 -5.46 6.85
CA GLN A 191 -27.58 -6.14 7.42
C GLN A 191 -27.34 -7.48 6.72
N ASP A 192 -27.08 -7.44 5.42
CA ASP A 192 -26.73 -8.59 4.59
C ASP A 192 -25.47 -8.28 3.75
N PRO A 193 -24.46 -9.16 3.69
CA PRO A 193 -23.22 -8.91 2.95
C PRO A 193 -23.43 -8.61 1.46
N SER A 194 -24.37 -9.32 0.81
CA SER A 194 -24.63 -9.14 -0.63
C SER A 194 -25.31 -7.81 -0.91
N ALA A 195 -26.30 -7.44 -0.10
CA ALA A 195 -26.96 -6.14 -0.13
C ALA A 195 -25.97 -5.01 0.15
N LEU A 196 -25.11 -5.17 1.16
CA LEU A 196 -24.09 -4.18 1.51
C LEU A 196 -23.08 -3.98 0.37
N LEU A 197 -22.65 -5.04 -0.30
CA LEU A 197 -21.76 -4.92 -1.46
C LEU A 197 -22.39 -4.11 -2.60
N LYS A 198 -23.68 -4.37 -2.92
CA LYS A 198 -24.42 -3.58 -3.92
C LYS A 198 -24.59 -2.11 -3.48
N PHE A 199 -24.91 -1.92 -2.20
CA PHE A 199 -25.09 -0.61 -1.59
C PHE A 199 -23.79 0.20 -1.58
N PHE A 200 -22.63 -0.43 -1.33
CA PHE A 200 -21.31 0.21 -1.39
C PHE A 200 -21.09 0.91 -2.73
N PHE A 201 -21.29 0.21 -3.85
CA PHE A 201 -21.09 0.80 -5.18
C PHE A 201 -22.10 1.92 -5.46
N ALA A 202 -23.37 1.72 -5.11
CA ALA A 202 -24.41 2.74 -5.27
C ALA A 202 -24.10 4.00 -4.45
N LEU A 203 -23.71 3.83 -3.19
CA LEU A 203 -23.36 4.90 -2.26
C LEU A 203 -22.22 5.74 -2.81
N TYR A 204 -21.11 5.13 -3.22
CA TYR A 204 -19.94 5.88 -3.65
C TYR A 204 -20.03 6.45 -5.06
N VAL A 205 -20.84 5.84 -5.94
CA VAL A 205 -21.22 6.49 -7.20
C VAL A 205 -22.00 7.78 -6.92
N ARG A 206 -22.97 7.73 -6.01
CA ARG A 206 -23.74 8.91 -5.62
C ARG A 206 -22.87 9.94 -4.88
N TRP A 207 -22.02 9.50 -3.96
CA TRP A 207 -21.16 10.37 -3.15
C TRP A 207 -20.23 11.20 -4.02
N LEU A 208 -19.55 10.55 -4.97
CA LEU A 208 -18.57 11.19 -5.85
C LEU A 208 -19.19 11.89 -7.07
N SER A 209 -20.49 11.69 -7.35
CA SER A 209 -21.19 12.39 -8.43
C SER A 209 -21.50 13.86 -8.14
N ARG A 210 -21.38 14.30 -6.88
CA ARG A 210 -21.78 15.66 -6.47
C ARG A 210 -20.74 16.68 -6.94
N SER A 211 -21.21 17.78 -7.54
CA SER A 211 -20.40 18.88 -8.07
C SER A 211 -19.85 19.86 -7.02
N THR A 212 -19.91 19.49 -5.74
CA THR A 212 -19.39 20.27 -4.60
C THR A 212 -18.16 19.56 -4.02
N PRO A 213 -17.31 20.24 -3.22
CA PRO A 213 -16.20 19.58 -2.54
C PRO A 213 -16.70 18.31 -1.83
N THR A 214 -16.01 17.20 -2.07
CA THR A 214 -16.42 15.89 -1.54
C THR A 214 -16.42 15.96 -0.01
N ALA A 215 -17.59 15.86 0.60
CA ALA A 215 -17.69 15.74 2.05
C ALA A 215 -16.81 14.57 2.53
N PRO A 216 -16.08 14.71 3.66
CA PRO A 216 -15.17 13.68 4.11
C PRO A 216 -15.93 12.39 4.42
N ILE A 217 -15.37 11.27 4.00
CA ILE A 217 -15.86 9.94 4.36
C ILE A 217 -15.30 9.64 5.76
N THR A 218 -16.18 9.68 6.75
CA THR A 218 -15.87 9.36 8.15
C THR A 218 -16.89 8.36 8.71
N ILE A 219 -16.42 7.50 9.60
CA ILE A 219 -17.27 6.58 10.38
C ILE A 219 -17.49 7.06 11.82
N VAL A 220 -16.78 8.11 12.24
CA VAL A 220 -16.95 8.74 13.56
C VAL A 220 -18.18 9.65 13.51
N MET A 221 -19.08 9.52 14.49
CA MET A 221 -20.29 10.33 14.56
C MET A 221 -19.98 11.71 15.13
N ALA A 222 -20.80 12.71 14.76
CA ALA A 222 -20.60 14.09 15.23
C ALA A 222 -20.64 14.20 16.78
N GLU A 223 -21.43 13.35 17.43
CA GLU A 223 -21.58 13.26 18.88
C GLU A 223 -20.30 12.74 19.58
N ASP A 224 -19.50 11.92 18.89
CA ASP A 224 -18.23 11.38 19.41
C ASP A 224 -17.07 12.39 19.29
N THR A 225 -17.29 13.50 18.58
CA THR A 225 -16.32 14.59 18.42
C THR A 225 -16.34 15.49 19.66
N THR A 226 -15.70 15.06 20.75
CA THR A 226 -15.53 15.91 21.93
C THR A 226 -14.67 17.14 21.62
N THR A 227 -15.16 18.31 22.03
CA THR A 227 -14.51 19.62 21.89
C THR A 227 -13.27 19.73 22.77
N ALA A 228 -12.12 19.38 22.21
CA ALA A 228 -10.81 20.03 22.36
C ALA A 228 -9.79 19.13 21.65
N MET A 229 -9.40 19.50 20.42
CA MET A 229 -8.25 18.88 19.76
C MET A 229 -6.98 19.27 20.51
N THR A 230 -6.60 18.52 21.54
CA THR A 230 -5.23 18.58 22.05
C THR A 230 -4.32 17.94 21.01
N ALA A 231 -3.41 18.75 20.46
CA ALA A 231 -2.36 18.22 19.60
C ALA A 231 -1.55 17.20 20.42
N VAL A 232 -1.39 15.99 19.88
CA VAL A 232 -0.54 14.97 20.48
C VAL A 232 0.86 15.12 19.88
N PRO A 233 1.90 15.41 20.68
CA PRO A 233 3.26 15.54 20.16
C PRO A 233 3.71 14.25 19.43
N GLY A 234 4.55 14.37 18.40
CA GLY A 234 4.97 13.25 17.55
C GLY A 234 3.89 12.68 16.62
N MET A 235 2.64 13.15 16.67
CA MET A 235 1.58 12.75 15.75
C MET A 235 1.30 13.83 14.69
N THR A 236 0.70 13.42 13.57
CA THR A 236 0.24 14.37 12.55
C THR A 236 -0.96 15.14 13.09
N ARG A 237 -1.06 16.43 12.73
CA ARG A 237 -2.25 17.24 13.00
C ARG A 237 -3.51 16.58 12.45
N ALA A 238 -4.64 16.76 13.13
CA ALA A 238 -5.91 16.32 12.59
C ALA A 238 -6.26 17.08 11.30
N TRP A 239 -6.94 16.41 10.37
CA TRP A 239 -7.43 16.95 9.12
C TRP A 239 -8.43 18.08 9.37
N ASP A 240 -8.35 19.14 8.58
CA ASP A 240 -9.22 20.30 8.67
C ASP A 240 -9.76 20.68 7.28
N ALA A 241 -11.09 20.86 7.18
CA ALA A 241 -11.75 21.08 5.91
C ALA A 241 -11.36 22.39 5.22
N THR A 242 -10.94 23.42 5.96
CA THR A 242 -10.56 24.72 5.39
C THR A 242 -9.13 24.69 4.88
N ARG A 243 -8.24 24.10 5.67
CA ARG A 243 -6.81 24.08 5.42
C ARG A 243 -6.39 22.98 4.45
N ASP A 244 -7.06 21.84 4.51
CA ASP A 244 -6.79 20.66 3.68
C ASP A 244 -7.84 20.55 2.54
N ALA A 245 -8.42 21.69 2.12
CA ALA A 245 -9.46 21.79 1.09
C ALA A 245 -9.04 21.30 -0.31
N ALA A 246 -7.74 21.10 -0.54
CA ALA A 246 -7.19 20.57 -1.80
C ALA A 246 -7.26 19.04 -1.88
N ASP A 247 -7.60 18.35 -0.80
CA ASP A 247 -7.73 16.89 -0.79
C ASP A 247 -8.85 16.42 -1.73
N LEU A 248 -8.52 15.54 -2.67
CA LEU A 248 -9.45 15.09 -3.71
C LEU A 248 -10.49 14.09 -3.19
N LEU A 249 -10.09 13.24 -2.25
CA LEU A 249 -10.93 12.19 -1.66
C LEU A 249 -10.63 12.07 -0.15
N PRO A 250 -11.16 12.96 0.71
CA PRO A 250 -10.90 12.88 2.13
C PRO A 250 -11.57 11.64 2.74
N ILE A 251 -10.77 10.63 3.11
CA ILE A 251 -11.21 9.45 3.87
C ILE A 251 -10.53 9.51 5.22
N LEU A 252 -11.29 9.82 6.27
CA LEU A 252 -10.71 10.13 7.56
C LEU A 252 -10.50 8.86 8.36
N ASN A 253 -9.26 8.64 8.78
CA ASN A 253 -8.93 7.60 9.75
C ASN A 253 -9.73 7.86 11.05
N PRO A 254 -10.47 6.87 11.57
CA PRO A 254 -11.27 7.03 12.78
C PRO A 254 -10.44 7.18 14.07
N ALA A 255 -9.23 6.61 14.12
CA ALA A 255 -8.37 6.77 15.30
C ALA A 255 -7.80 8.20 15.37
N ARG A 256 -7.86 8.82 16.54
CA ARG A 256 -7.34 10.17 16.74
C ARG A 256 -5.80 10.18 16.81
N PRO A 257 -5.12 11.18 16.22
CA PRO A 257 -5.70 12.28 15.44
C PRO A 257 -6.22 11.82 14.07
N THR A 258 -7.42 12.31 13.69
CA THR A 258 -8.08 11.93 12.44
C THR A 258 -7.34 12.52 11.25
N VAL A 259 -6.75 11.68 10.40
CA VAL A 259 -5.97 12.11 9.22
C VAL A 259 -6.57 11.53 7.94
N ASN A 260 -6.34 12.20 6.81
CA ASN A 260 -6.76 11.67 5.52
C ASN A 260 -5.93 10.43 5.13
N ALA A 261 -6.55 9.26 5.15
CA ALA A 261 -5.95 8.00 4.73
C ALA A 261 -5.69 7.93 3.21
N ALA A 262 -6.43 8.73 2.43
CA ALA A 262 -6.36 8.81 0.98
C ALA A 262 -5.59 10.05 0.47
N HIS A 263 -4.67 10.60 1.28
CA HIS A 263 -3.83 11.76 0.93
C HIS A 263 -2.93 11.55 -0.31
N THR A 264 -2.76 10.31 -0.78
CA THR A 264 -1.98 9.99 -1.99
C THR A 264 -2.83 9.85 -3.25
N VAL A 265 -4.16 9.97 -3.15
CA VAL A 265 -5.04 9.82 -4.30
C VAL A 265 -4.85 11.02 -5.23
N GLY A 266 -4.52 10.73 -6.50
CA GLY A 266 -4.32 11.72 -7.56
C GLY A 266 -5.59 11.98 -8.36
N ARG A 267 -5.56 12.97 -9.26
CA ARG A 267 -6.69 13.33 -10.12
C ARG A 267 -7.07 12.21 -11.07
N SER A 268 -6.09 11.64 -11.76
CA SER A 268 -6.32 10.50 -12.66
C SER A 268 -6.78 9.28 -11.88
N GLY A 269 -6.15 9.02 -10.73
CA GLY A 269 -6.52 7.91 -9.85
C GLY A 269 -7.97 7.99 -9.37
N LEU A 270 -8.43 9.15 -8.92
CA LEU A 270 -9.81 9.38 -8.48
C LEU A 270 -10.80 9.21 -9.64
N GLN A 271 -10.50 9.76 -10.81
CA GLN A 271 -11.36 9.65 -12.00
C GLN A 271 -11.54 8.20 -12.43
N LEU A 272 -10.45 7.42 -12.48
CA LEU A 272 -10.48 6.01 -12.86
C LEU A 272 -11.18 5.14 -11.80
N PHE A 273 -10.91 5.40 -10.52
CA PHE A 273 -11.60 4.72 -9.42
C PHE A 273 -13.12 4.97 -9.50
N TYR A 274 -13.53 6.21 -9.75
CA TYR A 274 -14.93 6.56 -9.95
C TYR A 274 -15.56 5.90 -11.18
N ALA A 275 -14.83 5.82 -12.30
CA ALA A 275 -15.29 5.12 -13.50
C ALA A 275 -15.55 3.63 -13.24
N GLU A 276 -14.66 2.95 -12.51
CA GLU A 276 -14.84 1.56 -12.13
C GLU A 276 -15.96 1.37 -11.10
N LEU A 277 -16.17 2.29 -10.15
CA LEU A 277 -17.34 2.28 -9.26
C LEU A 277 -18.64 2.36 -10.07
N ARG A 278 -18.70 3.24 -11.08
CA ARG A 278 -19.86 3.36 -11.98
C ARG A 278 -20.07 2.10 -12.82
N ARG A 279 -18.99 1.45 -13.26
CA ARG A 279 -19.06 0.17 -13.97
C ARG A 279 -19.66 -0.91 -13.07
N ALA A 280 -19.12 -1.07 -11.87
CA ALA A 280 -19.60 -2.04 -10.89
C ALA A 280 -21.07 -1.81 -10.50
N HIS A 281 -21.45 -0.56 -10.24
CA HIS A 281 -22.84 -0.22 -9.93
C HIS A 281 -23.79 -0.60 -11.07
N ARG A 282 -23.46 -0.30 -12.33
CA ARG A 282 -24.28 -0.68 -13.49
C ARG A 282 -24.44 -2.19 -13.61
N LEU A 283 -23.35 -2.94 -13.49
CA LEU A 283 -23.39 -4.41 -13.56
C LEU A 283 -24.28 -5.03 -12.49
N LEU A 284 -24.22 -4.50 -11.26
CA LEU A 284 -25.01 -5.02 -10.14
C LEU A 284 -26.49 -4.57 -10.17
N GLN A 285 -26.83 -3.60 -11.02
CA GLN A 285 -28.22 -3.18 -11.31
C GLN A 285 -28.80 -3.89 -12.53
N ASP A 286 -27.98 -4.63 -13.29
CA ASP A 286 -28.45 -5.34 -14.46
C ASP A 286 -29.18 -6.63 -14.06
N HIS A 287 -30.50 -6.63 -14.27
CA HIS A 287 -31.38 -7.77 -13.94
C HIS A 287 -31.42 -8.81 -15.07
N SER A 288 -30.77 -8.54 -16.21
CA SER A 288 -30.71 -9.46 -17.37
C SER A 288 -29.70 -10.59 -17.21
N ALA A 289 -28.97 -10.64 -16.08
CA ALA A 289 -27.94 -11.63 -15.86
C ALA A 289 -28.53 -13.05 -15.81
N THR A 290 -28.07 -13.90 -16.72
CA THR A 290 -28.44 -15.32 -16.79
C THR A 290 -27.62 -16.15 -15.80
N ALA A 291 -28.08 -17.37 -15.51
CA ALA A 291 -27.33 -18.33 -14.69
C ALA A 291 -25.90 -18.57 -15.21
N ASP A 292 -25.69 -18.49 -16.53
CA ASP A 292 -24.40 -18.74 -17.19
C ASP A 292 -23.41 -17.56 -17.10
N ALA A 293 -23.88 -16.35 -16.78
CA ALA A 293 -23.07 -15.13 -16.73
C ALA A 293 -23.45 -14.23 -15.54
N PRO A 294 -23.23 -14.66 -14.29
CA PRO A 294 -23.65 -13.92 -13.11
C PRO A 294 -22.93 -12.55 -13.03
N PRO A 295 -23.56 -11.50 -12.48
CA PRO A 295 -23.00 -10.14 -12.42
C PRO A 295 -21.64 -10.10 -11.72
N TYR A 296 -21.44 -10.96 -10.72
CA TYR A 296 -20.21 -11.08 -9.96
C TYR A 296 -19.01 -11.52 -10.80
N ARG A 297 -19.20 -12.39 -11.80
CA ARG A 297 -18.11 -12.80 -12.72
C ARG A 297 -17.60 -11.58 -13.51
N GLN A 298 -18.53 -10.75 -13.99
CA GLN A 298 -18.18 -9.53 -14.73
C GLN A 298 -17.62 -8.44 -13.82
N LEU A 299 -18.07 -8.37 -12.56
CA LEU A 299 -17.55 -7.43 -11.56
C LEU A 299 -16.04 -7.61 -11.35
N TRP A 300 -15.58 -8.86 -11.22
CA TRP A 300 -14.18 -9.22 -10.92
C TRP A 300 -13.34 -9.62 -12.14
N GLN A 301 -13.84 -9.39 -13.35
CA GLN A 301 -13.07 -9.61 -14.58
C GLN A 301 -11.77 -8.77 -14.52
N PRO A 302 -10.60 -9.37 -14.81
CA PRO A 302 -9.34 -8.64 -14.89
C PRO A 302 -9.45 -7.44 -15.82
N TYR A 303 -8.87 -6.32 -15.41
CA TYR A 303 -8.66 -5.19 -16.30
C TYR A 303 -7.37 -5.39 -17.11
N ASN A 304 -7.42 -5.06 -18.40
CA ASN A 304 -6.26 -5.09 -19.28
C ASN A 304 -6.03 -3.69 -19.86
N VAL A 305 -4.93 -3.05 -19.46
CA VAL A 305 -4.59 -1.68 -19.86
C VAL A 305 -4.41 -1.52 -21.38
N LEU A 306 -3.99 -2.57 -22.09
CA LEU A 306 -3.82 -2.57 -23.55
C LEU A 306 -5.13 -2.44 -24.32
N GLN A 307 -6.27 -2.76 -23.69
CA GLN A 307 -7.59 -2.63 -24.30
C GLN A 307 -8.05 -1.17 -24.36
N GLU A 308 -7.75 -0.36 -23.35
CA GLU A 308 -8.26 1.01 -23.22
C GLU A 308 -7.22 2.07 -23.65
N TYR A 309 -5.93 1.82 -23.42
CA TYR A 309 -4.88 2.79 -23.71
C TYR A 309 -4.16 2.44 -25.01
N ARG A 310 -3.88 3.48 -25.81
CA ARG A 310 -3.08 3.38 -27.04
C ARG A 310 -1.60 3.64 -26.79
N TYR A 311 -1.28 4.63 -25.97
CA TYR A 311 0.10 5.03 -25.69
C TYR A 311 0.51 4.66 -24.28
N PHE A 312 1.80 4.40 -24.14
CA PHE A 312 2.42 3.99 -22.90
C PHE A 312 3.70 4.77 -22.65
N VAL A 313 3.88 5.17 -21.40
CA VAL A 313 5.15 5.63 -20.85
C VAL A 313 5.66 4.53 -19.94
N SER A 314 6.97 4.27 -19.96
CA SER A 314 7.57 3.33 -19.02
C SER A 314 8.86 3.86 -18.42
N VAL A 315 9.08 3.56 -17.14
CA VAL A 315 10.31 3.87 -16.40
C VAL A 315 11.09 2.59 -16.23
N HIS A 316 12.36 2.63 -16.59
CA HIS A 316 13.24 1.47 -16.63
C HIS A 316 14.40 1.62 -15.67
N ILE A 317 14.73 0.52 -15.01
CA ILE A 317 15.89 0.39 -14.14
C ILE A 317 16.59 -0.94 -14.40
N ALA A 318 17.88 -0.97 -14.13
CA ALA A 318 18.64 -2.21 -14.19
C ALA A 318 19.70 -2.24 -13.10
N CYS A 319 20.14 -3.45 -12.77
CA CYS A 319 21.36 -3.66 -12.02
C CYS A 319 22.34 -4.51 -12.80
N VAL A 320 23.63 -4.29 -12.54
CA VAL A 320 24.73 -5.12 -13.04
C VAL A 320 25.58 -5.61 -11.89
N HIS A 321 25.93 -6.89 -11.89
CA HIS A 321 26.81 -7.47 -10.87
C HIS A 321 27.39 -8.81 -11.37
N ALA A 322 28.57 -9.22 -10.89
CA ALA A 322 29.20 -10.49 -11.32
C ALA A 322 28.37 -11.73 -10.96
N SER A 323 27.76 -11.73 -9.76
CA SER A 323 26.85 -12.77 -9.29
C SER A 323 25.38 -12.44 -9.60
N SER A 324 24.66 -13.41 -10.16
CA SER A 324 23.22 -13.31 -10.49
C SER A 324 22.36 -13.03 -9.25
N THR A 325 22.59 -13.77 -8.16
CA THR A 325 21.83 -13.61 -6.91
C THR A 325 22.03 -12.22 -6.32
N ALA A 326 23.26 -11.73 -6.28
CA ALA A 326 23.54 -10.37 -5.79
C ALA A 326 22.98 -9.30 -6.73
N CYS A 327 22.95 -9.55 -8.05
CA CYS A 327 22.32 -8.65 -9.03
C CYS A 327 20.82 -8.48 -8.75
N GLU A 328 20.09 -9.57 -8.54
CA GLU A 328 18.66 -9.53 -8.20
C GLU A 328 18.40 -8.89 -6.82
N SER A 329 19.24 -9.16 -5.82
CA SER A 329 19.13 -8.51 -4.51
C SER A 329 19.32 -6.99 -4.61
N LEU A 330 20.36 -6.53 -5.31
CA LEU A 330 20.60 -5.10 -5.55
C LEU A 330 19.46 -4.46 -6.36
N LEU A 331 18.96 -5.17 -7.37
CA LEU A 331 17.82 -4.70 -8.17
C LEU A 331 16.55 -4.55 -7.34
N ASN A 332 16.29 -5.47 -6.41
CA ASN A 332 15.13 -5.37 -5.51
C ASN A 332 15.22 -4.16 -4.57
N VAL A 333 16.42 -3.87 -4.06
CA VAL A 333 16.68 -2.67 -3.25
C VAL A 333 16.50 -1.39 -4.07
N TRP A 334 17.10 -1.35 -5.28
CA TRP A 334 16.96 -0.22 -6.19
C TRP A 334 15.51 0.00 -6.65
N LYS A 335 14.80 -1.08 -6.96
CA LYS A 335 13.37 -1.09 -7.29
C LYS A 335 12.53 -0.49 -6.17
N GLY A 336 12.75 -0.92 -4.93
CA GLY A 336 12.00 -0.39 -3.77
C GLY A 336 12.21 1.12 -3.57
N PHE A 337 13.44 1.61 -3.77
CA PHE A 337 13.71 3.04 -3.74
C PHE A 337 13.00 3.79 -4.88
N ILE A 338 13.05 3.25 -6.09
CA ILE A 338 12.41 3.84 -7.27
C ILE A 338 10.88 3.88 -7.10
N GLU A 339 10.28 2.80 -6.61
CA GLU A 339 8.86 2.73 -6.23
C GLU A 339 8.51 3.87 -5.27
N SER A 340 9.35 4.17 -4.27
CA SER A 340 9.10 5.29 -3.34
C SER A 340 8.96 6.66 -4.00
N LYS A 341 9.51 6.83 -5.22
CA LYS A 341 9.49 8.08 -6.00
C LYS A 341 8.47 8.09 -7.13
N LEU A 342 7.90 6.94 -7.53
CA LEU A 342 6.96 6.84 -8.66
C LEU A 342 5.70 7.70 -8.48
N ARG A 343 5.29 7.98 -7.24
CA ARG A 343 4.15 8.86 -6.97
C ARG A 343 4.37 10.28 -7.50
N ILE A 344 5.59 10.81 -7.37
CA ILE A 344 5.97 12.12 -7.90
C ILE A 344 5.83 12.12 -9.42
N PHE A 345 6.27 11.04 -10.07
CA PHE A 345 6.11 10.88 -11.51
C PHE A 345 4.64 10.80 -11.94
N LEU A 346 3.80 10.05 -11.21
CA LEU A 346 2.36 9.98 -11.48
C LEU A 346 1.68 11.34 -11.39
N TYR A 347 2.02 12.15 -10.38
CA TYR A 347 1.51 13.53 -10.25
C TYR A 347 1.95 14.42 -11.43
N ALA A 348 3.20 14.28 -11.88
CA ALA A 348 3.67 15.02 -13.05
C ALA A 348 3.01 14.55 -14.36
N LEU A 349 2.78 13.24 -14.51
CA LEU A 349 2.08 12.68 -15.68
C LEU A 349 0.63 13.14 -15.77
N GLU A 350 -0.10 13.18 -14.65
CA GLU A 350 -1.52 13.57 -14.66
C GLU A 350 -1.77 15.05 -14.98
N CYS A 351 -0.73 15.89 -14.90
CA CYS A 351 -0.76 17.27 -15.41
C CYS A 351 -0.75 17.34 -16.94
N VAL A 352 -0.31 16.28 -17.63
CA VAL A 352 -0.17 16.21 -19.08
C VAL A 352 -1.29 15.39 -19.73
N ALA A 353 -1.65 14.26 -19.14
CA ALA A 353 -2.59 13.30 -19.69
C ALA A 353 -3.29 12.49 -18.58
N GLU A 354 -4.43 11.89 -18.88
CA GLU A 354 -4.99 10.85 -18.02
C GLU A 354 -4.00 9.68 -17.96
N VAL A 355 -3.63 9.25 -16.76
CA VAL A 355 -2.65 8.19 -16.53
C VAL A 355 -3.25 7.02 -15.76
N ARG A 356 -3.01 5.80 -16.25
CA ARG A 356 -3.32 4.56 -15.54
C ARG A 356 -2.06 3.72 -15.35
N PRO A 357 -1.50 3.66 -14.13
CA PRO A 357 -0.35 2.79 -13.86
C PRO A 357 -0.74 1.31 -13.95
N PHE A 358 0.17 0.50 -14.49
CA PHE A 358 0.13 -0.94 -14.34
C PHE A 358 0.65 -1.28 -12.93
N PRO A 359 -0.09 -2.05 -12.10
CA PRO A 359 0.13 -2.08 -10.66
C PRO A 359 1.30 -2.97 -10.20
N GLN A 360 2.23 -3.31 -11.09
CA GLN A 360 3.39 -4.15 -10.80
C GLN A 360 4.60 -3.72 -11.64
N SER A 361 5.79 -3.98 -11.11
CA SER A 361 6.99 -3.95 -11.94
C SER A 361 7.05 -5.19 -12.80
N VAL A 362 7.57 -5.03 -14.02
CA VAL A 362 7.68 -6.09 -15.02
C VAL A 362 9.15 -6.28 -15.34
N VAL A 363 9.55 -7.51 -15.65
CA VAL A 363 10.90 -7.77 -16.17
C VAL A 363 10.97 -7.19 -17.60
N ASP A 364 11.73 -6.10 -17.79
CA ASP A 364 11.84 -5.39 -19.08
C ASP A 364 12.56 -6.27 -20.11
N LYS A 365 13.72 -6.79 -19.73
CA LYS A 365 14.59 -7.63 -20.54
C LYS A 365 15.02 -8.87 -19.76
N PRO A 366 15.16 -10.03 -20.42
CA PRO A 366 15.74 -11.21 -19.80
C PRO A 366 17.14 -10.90 -19.25
N SER A 367 17.55 -11.67 -18.26
CA SER A 367 18.86 -11.49 -17.65
C SER A 367 19.95 -11.88 -18.66
N ASP A 368 20.85 -10.94 -18.95
CA ASP A 368 21.89 -11.10 -19.96
C ASP A 368 23.30 -11.01 -19.36
N GLU A 369 24.29 -11.55 -20.06
CA GLU A 369 25.72 -11.40 -19.73
C GLU A 369 26.35 -10.24 -20.50
N ILE A 370 27.07 -9.38 -19.79
CA ILE A 370 27.87 -8.30 -20.35
C ILE A 370 29.34 -8.69 -20.14
N VAL A 371 30.05 -8.96 -21.23
CA VAL A 371 31.48 -9.27 -21.20
C VAL A 371 32.26 -8.02 -21.62
N GLY A 372 33.09 -7.48 -20.73
CA GLY A 372 33.91 -6.30 -21.00
C GLY A 372 35.17 -6.28 -20.15
N GLY A 373 36.33 -6.03 -20.77
CA GLY A 373 37.61 -5.88 -20.04
C GLY A 373 38.08 -7.11 -19.27
N GLY A 374 37.66 -8.32 -19.65
CA GLY A 374 38.00 -9.57 -18.96
C GLY A 374 37.09 -9.93 -17.78
N VAL A 375 36.02 -9.15 -17.53
CA VAL A 375 35.03 -9.41 -16.48
C VAL A 375 33.67 -9.71 -17.12
N THR A 376 33.02 -10.77 -16.64
CA THR A 376 31.63 -11.11 -17.00
C THR A 376 30.70 -10.60 -15.91
N LEU A 377 29.80 -9.69 -16.28
CA LEU A 377 28.75 -9.15 -15.42
C LEU A 377 27.38 -9.67 -15.86
N ARG A 378 26.50 -9.93 -14.89
CA ARG A 378 25.08 -10.24 -15.11
C ARG A 378 24.27 -8.95 -15.03
N ARG A 379 23.34 -8.75 -15.96
CA ARG A 379 22.37 -7.64 -15.92
C ARG A 379 20.97 -8.17 -15.65
N ALA A 380 20.28 -7.58 -14.68
CA ALA A 380 18.86 -7.79 -14.44
C ALA A 380 18.12 -6.45 -14.57
N SER A 381 16.87 -6.45 -15.04
CA SER A 381 16.11 -5.23 -15.31
C SER A 381 14.66 -5.28 -14.84
N ARG A 382 14.09 -4.12 -14.55
CA ARG A 382 12.66 -3.94 -14.24
C ARG A 382 12.13 -2.68 -14.93
N ALA A 383 10.87 -2.72 -15.33
CA ALA A 383 10.13 -1.60 -15.87
C ALA A 383 8.81 -1.38 -15.12
N PHE A 384 8.40 -0.12 -15.06
CA PHE A 384 7.09 0.32 -14.56
C PHE A 384 6.33 0.95 -15.72
N PHE A 385 5.08 0.54 -15.93
CA PHE A 385 4.30 0.94 -17.11
C PHE A 385 3.12 1.84 -16.73
N PHE A 386 2.85 2.81 -17.60
CA PHE A 386 1.79 3.80 -17.43
C PHE A 386 1.05 3.98 -18.75
N GLY A 387 -0.21 3.54 -18.81
CA GLY A 387 -1.09 3.87 -19.94
C GLY A 387 -1.44 5.36 -19.89
N VAL A 388 -1.29 6.07 -21.02
CA VAL A 388 -1.54 7.51 -21.09
C VAL A 388 -2.48 7.87 -22.24
N ARG A 389 -3.40 8.80 -21.99
CA ARG A 389 -4.38 9.27 -22.97
C ARG A 389 -4.76 10.72 -22.72
N ARG A 390 -4.86 11.53 -23.79
CA ARG A 390 -5.34 12.91 -23.72
C ARG A 390 -6.49 13.11 -24.70
N GLY A 391 -7.70 12.74 -24.29
CA GLY A 391 -8.87 12.71 -25.17
C GLY A 391 -8.59 11.90 -26.43
N ASN A 392 -8.80 12.51 -27.60
CA ASN A 392 -8.49 11.93 -28.91
C ASN A 392 -7.17 12.47 -29.50
N SER A 393 -6.38 13.21 -28.73
CA SER A 393 -5.12 13.79 -29.21
C SER A 393 -4.03 12.74 -29.31
N GLU A 394 -3.23 12.84 -30.38
CA GLU A 394 -1.95 12.14 -30.48
C GLU A 394 -1.01 12.63 -29.37
N LEU A 395 -0.23 11.69 -28.83
CA LEU A 395 0.79 11.94 -27.81
C LEU A 395 2.16 11.62 -28.37
N GLN A 396 3.16 12.37 -27.91
CA GLN A 396 4.56 12.19 -28.29
C GLN A 396 5.42 12.11 -27.04
N GLN A 397 6.62 11.52 -27.16
CA GLN A 397 7.56 11.39 -26.06
C GLN A 397 7.92 12.74 -25.42
N SER A 398 8.02 13.80 -26.22
CA SER A 398 8.33 15.16 -25.78
C SER A 398 7.31 15.71 -24.77
N CYS A 399 6.06 15.25 -24.82
CA CYS A 399 5.01 15.66 -23.87
C CYS A 399 5.36 15.27 -22.42
N PHE A 400 6.21 14.25 -22.21
CA PHE A 400 6.50 13.69 -20.90
C PHE A 400 7.93 13.98 -20.42
N ALA A 401 8.72 14.73 -21.19
CA ALA A 401 10.12 15.01 -20.87
C ALA A 401 10.29 15.78 -19.55
N GLU A 402 9.48 16.82 -19.32
CA GLU A 402 9.53 17.59 -18.06
C GLU A 402 9.06 16.76 -16.86
N ALA A 403 7.97 15.99 -17.01
CA ALA A 403 7.51 15.09 -15.96
C ALA A 403 8.60 14.07 -15.56
N PHE A 404 9.33 13.54 -16.55
CA PHE A 404 10.42 12.62 -16.28
C PHE A 404 11.65 13.32 -15.67
N LYS A 405 11.91 14.57 -16.03
CA LYS A 405 12.98 15.39 -15.44
C LYS A 405 12.71 15.65 -13.96
N GLU A 406 11.48 15.99 -13.58
CA GLU A 406 11.06 16.13 -12.18
C GLU A 406 11.26 14.83 -11.39
N PHE A 407 10.85 13.70 -11.98
CA PHE A 407 11.06 12.39 -11.37
C PHE A 407 12.56 12.08 -11.18
N ARG A 408 13.40 12.33 -12.18
CA ARG A 408 14.86 12.17 -12.07
C ARG A 408 15.46 13.07 -11.00
N TYR A 409 14.98 14.30 -10.86
CA TYR A 409 15.42 15.20 -9.81
C TYR A 409 15.08 14.62 -8.42
N ALA A 410 13.86 14.14 -8.21
CA ALA A 410 13.45 13.53 -6.94
C ALA A 410 14.21 12.23 -6.60
N VAL A 411 14.62 11.47 -7.63
CA VAL A 411 15.51 10.31 -7.48
C VAL A 411 16.91 10.76 -7.06
N ALA A 412 17.49 11.76 -7.74
CA ALA A 412 18.83 12.28 -7.44
C ALA A 412 18.91 12.90 -6.04
N GLU A 413 17.94 13.74 -5.67
CA GLU A 413 17.82 14.32 -4.33
C GLU A 413 17.76 13.22 -3.25
N GLY A 414 16.96 12.16 -3.49
CA GLY A 414 16.85 11.03 -2.58
C GLY A 414 18.13 10.19 -2.44
N THR A 415 19.14 10.40 -3.28
CA THR A 415 20.46 9.73 -3.19
C THR A 415 21.56 10.62 -2.60
N THR A 416 21.25 11.89 -2.28
CA THR A 416 22.23 12.81 -1.69
C THR A 416 22.26 12.72 -0.15
N PRO A 417 23.45 12.75 0.49
CA PRO A 417 23.59 12.77 1.97
C PRO A 417 22.93 14.02 2.60
N PRO A 418 22.55 13.98 3.91
CA PRO A 418 22.88 12.96 4.92
C PRO A 418 21.79 11.90 5.17
N TYR A 419 20.68 11.91 4.43
CA TYR A 419 19.54 11.00 4.64
C TYR A 419 19.18 10.18 3.38
N GLY A 420 20.11 10.09 2.43
CA GLY A 420 19.88 9.49 1.12
C GLY A 420 19.99 7.97 1.09
N PHE A 421 19.31 7.37 0.13
CA PHE A 421 19.54 6.01 -0.31
C PHE A 421 20.97 5.89 -0.88
N GLU A 422 21.76 4.94 -0.37
CA GLU A 422 23.10 4.67 -0.86
C GLU A 422 23.03 3.99 -2.24
N ARG A 423 23.24 4.80 -3.28
CA ARG A 423 23.25 4.33 -4.65
C ARG A 423 24.68 4.02 -5.09
N ASP A 424 24.94 2.77 -5.47
CA ASP A 424 26.11 2.44 -6.26
C ASP A 424 25.83 2.77 -7.73
N GLU A 425 26.40 3.88 -8.23
CA GLU A 425 26.20 4.32 -9.62
C GLU A 425 26.73 3.33 -10.66
N HIS A 426 27.68 2.45 -10.31
CA HIS A 426 28.23 1.45 -11.22
C HIS A 426 27.29 0.26 -11.36
N SER A 427 26.66 -0.16 -10.26
CA SER A 427 25.78 -1.33 -10.24
C SER A 427 24.31 -0.97 -10.44
N MET A 428 23.84 0.21 -10.03
CA MET A 428 22.43 0.64 -10.09
C MET A 428 22.19 1.66 -11.21
N LEU A 429 21.69 1.15 -12.33
CA LEU A 429 21.51 1.90 -13.57
C LEU A 429 20.13 2.56 -13.64
N GLY A 430 20.09 3.71 -14.32
CA GLY A 430 18.88 4.48 -14.60
C GLY A 430 18.48 5.46 -13.48
N PRO A 431 17.21 5.87 -13.41
CA PRO A 431 16.13 5.51 -14.32
C PRO A 431 16.25 6.18 -15.70
N TRP A 432 15.75 5.53 -16.74
CA TRP A 432 15.43 6.14 -18.05
C TRP A 432 13.97 5.87 -18.41
N PHE A 433 13.40 6.61 -19.37
CA PHE A 433 12.04 6.38 -19.82
C PHE A 433 11.94 6.09 -21.31
N SER A 434 10.90 5.37 -21.69
CA SER A 434 10.49 5.21 -23.09
C SER A 434 9.03 5.55 -23.28
N PHE A 435 8.67 5.89 -24.52
CA PHE A 435 7.32 6.14 -24.96
C PHE A 435 7.04 5.29 -26.20
N PHE A 436 5.92 4.58 -26.21
CA PHE A 436 5.53 3.72 -27.33
C PHE A 436 4.01 3.64 -27.48
N ALA A 437 3.56 3.30 -28.68
CA ALA A 437 2.16 3.00 -28.97
C ALA A 437 1.95 1.47 -29.03
N LYS A 438 0.76 0.99 -28.69
CA LYS A 438 0.44 -0.45 -28.73
C LYS A 438 0.45 -1.05 -30.13
N GLU A 439 0.36 -0.22 -31.16
CA GLU A 439 0.41 -0.64 -32.57
C GLU A 439 1.83 -0.88 -33.08
N GLN A 440 2.87 -0.54 -32.30
CA GLN A 440 4.26 -0.80 -32.67
C GLN A 440 4.58 -2.30 -32.64
N THR A 441 5.65 -2.70 -33.35
CA THR A 441 6.09 -4.11 -33.37
C THR A 441 6.61 -4.55 -32.01
N ALA A 442 5.95 -5.51 -31.38
CA ALA A 442 6.31 -6.09 -30.10
C ALA A 442 7.39 -7.20 -30.24
N ALA A 443 8.58 -6.83 -30.71
CA ALA A 443 9.69 -7.78 -30.80
C ALA A 443 10.16 -8.22 -29.40
N PRO A 444 10.69 -9.44 -29.23
CA PRO A 444 11.28 -9.88 -27.96
C PRO A 444 12.33 -8.89 -27.43
N GLY A 445 12.28 -8.59 -26.14
CA GLY A 445 13.16 -7.62 -25.49
C GLY A 445 12.75 -6.14 -25.64
N THR A 446 11.60 -5.86 -26.25
CA THR A 446 10.98 -4.52 -26.25
C THR A 446 10.07 -4.32 -25.04
N ALA A 447 9.92 -3.06 -24.62
CA ALA A 447 9.03 -2.67 -23.52
C ALA A 447 7.57 -3.06 -23.79
N LEU A 448 7.12 -2.99 -25.05
CA LEU A 448 5.78 -3.42 -25.45
C LEU A 448 5.59 -4.94 -25.31
N HIS A 449 6.57 -5.75 -25.71
CA HIS A 449 6.53 -7.20 -25.54
C HIS A 449 6.46 -7.58 -24.05
N ALA A 450 7.27 -6.94 -23.21
CA ALA A 450 7.25 -7.16 -21.76
C ALA A 450 5.87 -6.81 -21.15
N LEU A 451 5.29 -5.68 -21.55
CA LEU A 451 3.95 -5.28 -21.10
C LEU A 451 2.86 -6.26 -21.58
N GLN A 452 2.93 -6.74 -22.82
CA GLN A 452 1.99 -7.73 -23.36
C GLN A 452 2.04 -9.04 -22.57
N ALA A 453 3.24 -9.56 -22.28
CA ALA A 453 3.42 -10.75 -21.45
C ALA A 453 2.83 -10.56 -20.04
N ALA A 454 3.17 -9.45 -19.37
CA ALA A 454 2.64 -9.15 -18.04
C ALA A 454 1.11 -8.99 -18.02
N CYS A 455 0.53 -8.40 -19.06
CA CYS A 455 -0.93 -8.31 -19.18
C CYS A 455 -1.58 -9.68 -19.40
N ALA A 456 -0.97 -10.56 -20.19
CA ALA A 456 -1.46 -11.92 -20.41
C ALA A 456 -1.45 -12.74 -19.11
N GLU A 457 -0.36 -12.66 -18.34
CA GLU A 457 -0.26 -13.27 -17.02
C GLU A 457 -1.34 -12.75 -16.06
N ALA A 458 -1.52 -11.43 -15.99
CA ALA A 458 -2.51 -10.80 -15.12
C ALA A 458 -3.96 -11.22 -15.46
N VAL A 459 -4.26 -11.45 -16.74
CA VAL A 459 -5.58 -11.90 -17.19
C VAL A 459 -5.81 -13.39 -16.92
N SER A 460 -4.77 -14.22 -17.09
CA SER A 460 -4.85 -15.67 -16.91
C SER A 460 -5.16 -16.11 -15.47
N GLY A 461 -4.99 -15.20 -14.49
CA GLY A 461 -5.23 -15.50 -13.09
C GLY A 461 -4.16 -16.41 -12.48
N ALA A 462 -2.98 -16.50 -13.09
CA ALA A 462 -1.79 -17.16 -12.53
C ALA A 462 -1.17 -16.40 -11.33
N PHE A 463 -2.01 -15.73 -10.53
CA PHE A 463 -1.64 -14.89 -9.40
C PHE A 463 -2.42 -15.26 -8.14
#